data_AF-A0A444XX64-F1
#
_entry.id   AF-A0A444XX64-F1
#
_cell.length_a   1.000
_cell.length_b   1.000
_cell.length_c   1.000
_cell.angle_alpha   90.00
_cell.angle_beta   90.00
_cell.angle_gamma   90.00
#
_symmetry.space_group_name_H-M   'P 1'
#
loop_
_entity.id
_entity.type
_entity.pdbx_description
1 polymer ?
#
loop_
_entity_poly.entity_id
_entity_poly.type
_entity_poly.pdbx_seq_one_letter_code
_entity_poly.pdbx_strand_id
1 'polypeptide(L)'
;MKLIGVDNAASSTVDGGRKVLVGVKLDTRSRQLLTWALVKVAEPGDHVIALHVLDTITEGTSTLLSLVKTFNSVLAAYEGFCNLKQIDLKLKVCRGSSTKKVLVQEATSFGVETVILGTSATQHTIRSSVSVAKYCAKKLPKCVSVFAIDKNCKIAFSREASRAHCDQG
;
A
#
# COMPACT_ATOMS: atom_id res chain seq x y z
N MET A 1 -7.79 14.49 5.85
CA MET A 1 -7.49 13.04 5.87
C MET A 1 -8.79 12.27 6.00
N LYS A 2 -9.07 11.31 5.10
CA LYS A 2 -10.35 10.60 5.06
C LYS A 2 -10.10 9.09 5.23
N LEU A 3 -10.76 8.48 6.20
CA LEU A 3 -10.87 7.03 6.30
C LEU A 3 -11.86 6.58 5.22
N ILE A 4 -11.40 5.78 4.26
CA ILE A 4 -12.29 5.22 3.23
C ILE A 4 -12.87 3.93 3.82
N GLY A 5 -14.12 4.02 4.30
CA GLY A 5 -14.93 2.89 4.78
C GLY A 5 -15.26 1.88 3.67
N VAL A 6 -15.73 0.70 4.07
CA VAL A 6 -16.03 -0.48 3.23
C VAL A 6 -17.31 -0.24 2.41
N ASP A 7 -17.28 0.76 1.53
CA ASP A 7 -18.42 1.14 0.72
C ASP A 7 -17.88 1.68 -0.60
N ASN A 8 -18.38 1.11 -1.70
CA ASN A 8 -17.98 1.47 -3.05
C ASN A 8 -18.40 2.92 -3.36
N ALA A 9 -17.46 3.87 -3.21
CA ALA A 9 -17.59 5.20 -3.78
C ALA A 9 -16.21 5.66 -4.27
N ALA A 10 -15.98 5.50 -5.57
CA ALA A 10 -14.90 6.18 -6.28
C ALA A 10 -15.12 7.69 -6.17
N SER A 11 -14.45 8.32 -5.20
CA SER A 11 -14.31 9.76 -5.13
C SER A 11 -13.22 10.17 -6.12
N SER A 12 -13.60 10.41 -7.37
CA SER A 12 -12.74 11.04 -8.37
C SER A 12 -12.61 12.53 -8.07
N THR A 13 -11.78 12.88 -7.10
CA THR A 13 -11.12 14.19 -7.10
C THR A 13 -9.95 14.08 -8.07
N VAL A 14 -10.04 14.78 -9.20
CA VAL A 14 -8.91 15.03 -10.10
C VAL A 14 -7.90 15.88 -9.35
N ASP A 15 -7.10 15.21 -8.53
CA ASP A 15 -5.92 15.78 -7.92
C ASP A 15 -4.72 15.19 -8.67
N GLY A 16 -3.93 16.07 -9.32
CA GLY A 16 -2.99 15.73 -10.38
C GLY A 16 -1.71 15.03 -9.93
N GLY A 17 -1.62 14.64 -8.66
CA GLY A 17 -0.48 13.91 -8.11
C GLY A 17 -0.58 12.41 -8.28
N ARG A 18 0.59 11.75 -8.23
CA ARG A 18 0.66 10.30 -8.46
C ARG A 18 0.05 9.55 -7.29
N LYS A 19 -0.47 8.36 -7.57
CA LYS A 19 -0.98 7.47 -6.53
C LYS A 19 0.03 6.40 -6.18
N VAL A 20 0.37 6.30 -4.89
CA VAL A 20 1.32 5.33 -4.33
C VAL A 20 0.59 4.41 -3.36
N LEU A 21 0.50 3.11 -3.66
CA LEU A 21 -0.08 2.11 -2.77
C LEU A 21 1.01 1.52 -1.86
N VAL A 22 0.76 1.48 -0.55
CA VAL A 22 1.64 0.81 0.42
C VAL A 22 0.88 -0.32 1.10
N GLY A 23 1.28 -1.57 0.88
CA GLY A 23 0.66 -2.73 1.53
C GLY A 23 1.17 -2.92 2.95
N VAL A 24 0.30 -2.78 3.95
CA VAL A 24 0.65 -2.78 5.37
C VAL A 24 -0.08 -3.87 6.16
N LYS A 25 0.60 -4.48 7.13
CA LYS A 25 -0.02 -5.34 8.18
C LYS A 25 -0.39 -4.57 9.44
N LEU A 26 -0.02 -3.29 9.52
CA LEU A 26 -0.23 -2.40 10.68
C LEU A 26 0.51 -2.84 11.95
N ASP A 27 1.54 -3.68 11.79
CA ASP A 27 2.52 -3.95 12.83
C ASP A 27 3.63 -2.89 12.84
N THR A 28 4.55 -2.94 13.81
CA THR A 28 5.69 -2.01 13.90
C THR A 28 6.54 -1.99 12.63
N ARG A 29 6.72 -3.14 11.96
CA ARG A 29 7.47 -3.21 10.69
C ARG A 29 6.74 -2.52 9.56
N SER A 30 5.42 -2.62 9.52
CA SER A 30 4.60 -1.93 8.53
C SER A 30 4.64 -0.41 8.69
N ARG A 31 4.81 0.09 9.93
CA ARG A 31 5.04 1.53 10.18
C ARG A 31 6.39 1.98 9.62
N GLN A 32 7.46 1.19 9.81
CA GLN A 32 8.76 1.49 9.20
C GLN A 32 8.69 1.53 7.67
N LEU A 33 7.97 0.58 7.05
CA LEU A 33 7.71 0.58 5.61
C LEU A 33 6.97 1.84 5.16
N LEU A 34 5.92 2.24 5.89
CA LEU A 34 5.14 3.44 5.59
C LEU A 34 5.99 4.71 5.73
N THR A 35 6.79 4.83 6.79
CA THR A 35 7.75 5.91 6.95
C THR A 35 8.73 5.96 5.78
N TRP A 36 9.27 4.81 5.38
CA TRP A 36 10.19 4.74 4.25
C TRP A 36 9.53 5.22 2.96
N ALA A 37 8.31 4.78 2.66
CA ALA A 37 7.56 5.22 1.49
C ALA A 37 7.33 6.74 1.49
N LEU A 38 6.90 7.30 2.62
CA LEU A 38 6.64 8.75 2.76
C LEU A 38 7.92 9.59 2.63
N VAL A 39 9.07 9.09 3.09
CA VAL A 39 10.33 9.83 3.11
C VAL A 39 11.14 9.66 1.82
N LYS A 40 11.04 8.50 1.16
CA LYS A 40 11.91 8.13 0.03
C LYS A 40 11.22 8.09 -1.32
N VAL A 41 9.90 7.92 -1.35
CA VAL A 41 9.16 7.76 -2.61
C VAL A 41 8.16 8.86 -2.83
N ALA A 42 7.39 9.24 -1.81
CA ALA A 42 6.35 10.25 -1.95
C ALA A 42 6.94 11.65 -2.19
N GLU A 43 6.39 12.34 -3.17
CA GLU A 43 6.69 13.73 -3.52
C GLU A 43 5.50 14.65 -3.17
N PRO A 44 5.71 15.97 -3.06
CA PRO A 44 4.62 16.91 -2.88
C PRO A 44 3.53 16.75 -3.95
N GLY A 45 2.28 16.66 -3.51
CA GLY A 45 1.11 16.37 -4.33
C GLY A 45 0.74 14.88 -4.42
N ASP A 46 1.63 13.95 -4.04
CA ASP A 46 1.34 12.52 -4.13
C ASP A 46 0.23 12.07 -3.15
N HIS A 47 -0.52 11.06 -3.59
CA HIS A 47 -1.55 10.38 -2.82
C HIS A 47 -1.05 9.03 -2.35
N VAL A 48 -0.76 8.91 -1.06
CA VAL A 48 -0.28 7.67 -0.46
C VAL A 48 -1.46 6.91 0.14
N ILE A 49 -1.70 5.71 -0.35
CA ILE A 49 -2.78 4.82 0.11
C ILE A 49 -2.16 3.65 0.88
N ALA A 50 -2.22 3.72 2.21
CA ALA A 50 -1.83 2.61 3.08
C ALA A 50 -2.96 1.57 3.12
N LEU A 51 -2.78 0.43 2.45
CA LEU A 51 -3.78 -0.63 2.34
C LEU A 51 -3.47 -1.79 3.28
N HIS A 52 -4.41 -2.07 4.18
CA HIS A 52 -4.44 -3.29 4.98
C HIS A 52 -5.45 -4.29 4.43
N VAL A 53 -5.09 -5.57 4.38
CA VAL A 53 -6.02 -6.64 3.98
C VAL A 53 -6.33 -7.51 5.19
N LEU A 54 -7.58 -7.47 5.64
CA LEU A 54 -8.15 -8.35 6.65
C LEU A 54 -8.40 -9.74 6.05
N ASP A 55 -7.96 -10.77 6.76
CA ASP A 55 -8.36 -12.14 6.47
C ASP A 55 -9.80 -12.37 6.96
N THR A 56 -10.63 -12.92 6.09
CA THR A 56 -12.07 -13.16 6.36
C THR A 56 -12.30 -14.24 7.41
N ILE A 57 -11.30 -15.05 7.72
CA ILE A 57 -11.43 -16.21 8.62
C ILE A 57 -11.22 -15.82 10.09
N THR A 58 -10.46 -14.77 10.40
CA THR A 58 -9.95 -14.52 11.77
C THR A 58 -10.53 -13.30 12.47
N GLU A 59 -11.19 -12.37 11.78
CA GLU A 59 -11.46 -11.04 12.34
C GLU A 59 -12.95 -10.74 12.57
N GLY A 60 -13.36 -10.74 13.84
CA GLY A 60 -14.70 -10.37 14.31
C GLY A 60 -14.93 -8.86 14.44
N THR A 61 -16.13 -8.45 14.87
CA THR A 61 -16.52 -7.03 15.03
C THR A 61 -15.68 -6.27 16.06
N SER A 62 -15.20 -6.95 17.12
CA SER A 62 -14.28 -6.38 18.11
C SER A 62 -12.93 -5.99 17.50
N THR A 63 -12.45 -6.71 16.47
CA THR A 63 -11.24 -6.37 15.74
C THR A 63 -11.39 -5.02 15.02
N LEU A 64 -12.57 -4.71 14.47
CA LEU A 64 -12.75 -3.49 13.68
C LEU A 64 -12.60 -2.21 14.50
N LEU A 65 -13.14 -2.19 15.72
CA LEU A 65 -12.98 -1.03 16.61
C LEU A 65 -11.50 -0.80 16.96
N SER A 66 -10.78 -1.88 17.26
CA SER A 66 -9.33 -1.84 17.53
C SER A 66 -8.54 -1.36 16.30
N LEU A 67 -8.97 -1.78 15.11
CA LEU A 67 -8.37 -1.38 13.84
C LEU A 67 -8.55 0.11 13.57
N VAL A 68 -9.75 0.65 13.80
CA VAL A 68 -10.03 2.10 13.68
C VAL A 68 -9.17 2.91 14.64
N LYS A 69 -9.02 2.47 15.90
CA LYS A 69 -8.12 3.14 16.86
C LYS A 69 -6.67 3.13 16.39
N THR A 70 -6.22 1.98 15.89
CA THR A 70 -4.87 1.82 15.32
C THR A 70 -4.67 2.78 14.13
N PHE A 71 -5.68 2.97 13.29
CA PHE A 71 -5.61 3.91 12.16
C PHE A 71 -5.51 5.34 12.58
N ASN A 72 -6.35 5.77 13.50
CA ASN A 72 -6.30 7.14 13.99
C ASN A 72 -4.93 7.43 14.60
N SER A 73 -4.36 6.47 15.34
CA SER A 73 -3.00 6.58 15.87
C SER A 73 -1.93 6.68 14.77
N VAL A 74 -2.01 5.83 13.73
CA VAL A 74 -1.07 5.88 12.60
C VAL A 74 -1.18 7.19 11.83
N LEU A 75 -2.39 7.62 11.48
CA LEU A 75 -2.62 8.86 10.73
C LEU A 75 -2.12 10.07 11.53
N ALA A 76 -2.46 10.16 12.82
CA ALA A 76 -2.00 11.24 13.69
C ALA A 76 -0.46 11.31 13.79
N ALA A 77 0.22 10.16 13.80
CA ALA A 77 1.69 10.12 13.85
C ALA A 77 2.37 10.68 12.59
N TYR A 78 1.70 10.65 11.44
CA TYR A 78 2.24 11.15 10.17
C TYR A 78 1.62 12.48 9.73
N GLU A 79 0.60 12.99 10.41
CA GLU A 79 -0.17 14.16 10.00
C GLU A 79 0.71 15.40 9.80
N GLY A 80 1.53 15.74 10.80
CA GLY A 80 2.44 16.89 10.71
C GLY A 80 3.41 16.79 9.53
N PHE A 81 3.99 15.60 9.30
CA PHE A 81 4.91 15.38 8.19
C PHE A 81 4.21 15.49 6.83
N CYS A 82 3.04 14.86 6.69
CA CYS A 82 2.28 14.85 5.45
C CYS A 82 1.77 16.25 5.09
N ASN A 83 1.27 17.02 6.06
CA ASN A 83 0.85 18.40 5.85
C ASN A 83 2.02 19.29 5.39
N LEU A 84 3.19 19.15 6.01
CA LEU A 84 4.39 19.89 5.60
C LEU A 84 4.88 19.52 4.20
N LYS A 85 4.81 18.23 3.83
CA LYS A 85 5.24 17.73 2.53
C LYS A 85 4.17 17.83 1.44
N GLN A 86 2.96 18.28 1.76
CA GLN A 86 1.81 18.30 0.87
C GLN A 86 1.51 16.89 0.29
N ILE A 87 1.59 15.87 1.15
CA ILE A 87 1.26 14.49 0.80
C ILE A 87 -0.12 14.17 1.37
N ASP A 88 -1.03 13.61 0.56
CA ASP A 88 -2.30 13.10 1.08
C ASP A 88 -2.14 11.63 1.48
N LEU A 89 -2.05 11.38 2.79
CA LEU A 89 -2.03 10.03 3.35
C LEU A 89 -3.45 9.56 3.68
N LYS A 90 -3.86 8.46 3.04
CA LYS A 90 -5.11 7.75 3.30
C LYS A 90 -4.83 6.34 3.76
N LEU A 91 -5.69 5.82 4.62
CA LEU A 91 -5.65 4.43 5.06
C LEU A 91 -6.92 3.72 4.60
N LYS A 92 -6.76 2.55 3.97
CA LYS A 92 -7.85 1.69 3.50
C LYS A 92 -7.74 0.28 4.05
N VAL A 93 -8.89 -0.32 4.30
CA VAL A 93 -9.03 -1.73 4.66
C VAL A 93 -9.83 -2.46 3.61
N CYS A 94 -9.29 -3.56 3.11
CA CYS A 94 -10.03 -4.51 2.29
C CYS A 94 -10.12 -5.85 3.00
N ARG A 95 -11.17 -6.60 2.71
CA ARG A 95 -11.31 -7.99 3.14
C ARG A 95 -11.03 -8.91 1.96
N GLY A 96 -10.34 -10.02 2.22
CA GLY A 96 -10.22 -11.08 1.22
C GLY A 96 -9.29 -12.20 1.63
N SER A 97 -9.56 -13.39 1.09
CA SER A 97 -8.80 -14.62 1.37
C SER A 97 -7.38 -14.65 0.79
N SER A 98 -7.00 -13.66 -0.02
CA SER A 98 -5.67 -13.59 -0.62
C SER A 98 -5.14 -12.18 -0.71
N THR A 99 -4.25 -11.81 0.21
CA THR A 99 -3.59 -10.50 0.27
C THR A 99 -3.01 -10.06 -1.08
N LYS A 100 -2.29 -10.96 -1.77
CA LYS A 100 -1.67 -10.65 -3.07
C LYS A 100 -2.69 -10.39 -4.19
N LYS A 101 -3.86 -11.03 -4.16
CA LYS A 101 -4.94 -10.78 -5.14
C LYS A 101 -5.63 -9.46 -4.86
N VAL A 102 -5.97 -9.21 -3.59
CA VAL A 102 -6.59 -7.95 -3.16
C VAL A 102 -5.68 -6.77 -3.46
N LEU A 103 -4.38 -6.87 -3.19
CA LEU A 103 -3.41 -5.83 -3.52
C LEU A 103 -3.39 -5.48 -5.02
N VAL A 104 -3.41 -6.50 -5.90
CA VAL A 104 -3.45 -6.27 -7.35
C VAL A 104 -4.78 -5.61 -7.76
N GLN A 105 -5.90 -6.12 -7.25
CA GLN A 105 -7.22 -5.59 -7.57
C GLN A 105 -7.35 -4.11 -7.16
N GLU A 106 -6.95 -3.78 -5.94
CA GLU A 106 -7.02 -2.42 -5.42
C GLU A 106 -6.04 -1.48 -6.12
N ALA A 107 -4.79 -1.92 -6.37
CA ALA A 107 -3.82 -1.15 -7.13
C ALA A 107 -4.35 -0.77 -8.52
N THR A 108 -4.96 -1.74 -9.24
CA THR A 108 -5.58 -1.49 -10.53
C THR A 108 -6.78 -0.56 -10.42
N SER A 109 -7.68 -0.78 -9.45
CA SER A 109 -8.87 0.05 -9.23
C SER A 109 -8.53 1.51 -8.94
N PHE A 110 -7.47 1.75 -8.18
CA PHE A 110 -7.01 3.10 -7.87
C PHE A 110 -6.26 3.76 -9.02
N GLY A 111 -5.78 3.01 -10.01
CA GLY A 111 -4.87 3.52 -11.03
C GLY A 111 -3.55 3.99 -10.41
N VAL A 112 -2.93 3.16 -9.56
CA VAL A 112 -1.67 3.53 -8.90
C VAL A 112 -0.48 3.42 -9.84
N GLU A 113 0.47 4.33 -9.68
CA GLU A 113 1.72 4.33 -10.44
C GLU A 113 2.83 3.58 -9.72
N THR A 114 2.74 3.49 -8.39
CA THR A 114 3.74 2.78 -7.58
C THR A 114 3.08 1.92 -6.51
N VAL A 115 3.60 0.70 -6.34
CA VAL A 115 3.21 -0.23 -5.27
C VAL A 115 4.42 -0.58 -4.43
N ILE A 116 4.33 -0.37 -3.11
CA ILE A 116 5.40 -0.64 -2.15
C ILE A 116 4.91 -1.68 -1.14
N LEU A 117 5.70 -2.73 -0.93
CA LEU A 117 5.33 -3.88 -0.11
C LEU A 117 6.45 -4.25 0.86
N GLY A 118 6.09 -4.75 2.04
CA GLY A 118 7.06 -5.35 2.96
C GLY A 118 7.40 -6.79 2.57
N THR A 119 8.60 -7.25 2.91
CA THR A 119 8.94 -8.68 2.81
C THR A 119 8.23 -9.51 3.87
N SER A 120 7.86 -10.75 3.54
CA SER A 120 7.35 -11.71 4.53
C SER A 120 8.49 -12.21 5.42
N ALA A 121 8.22 -12.32 6.72
CA ALA A 121 9.13 -12.90 7.70
C ALA A 121 9.22 -14.43 7.62
N THR A 122 8.28 -15.08 6.93
CA THR A 122 8.23 -16.54 6.82
C THR A 122 9.26 -17.04 5.81
N GLN A 123 10.46 -17.35 6.29
CA GLN A 123 11.46 -18.12 5.56
C GLN A 123 11.04 -19.61 5.56
N HIS A 124 10.04 -19.97 4.75
CA HIS A 124 9.98 -21.37 4.32
C HIS A 124 11.05 -21.54 3.25
N THR A 125 11.84 -22.61 3.33
CA THR A 125 12.92 -22.97 2.40
C THR A 125 12.51 -22.94 0.91
N ILE A 126 11.20 -22.98 0.63
CA ILE A 126 10.62 -23.01 -0.73
C ILE A 126 10.04 -21.66 -1.17
N ARG A 127 9.65 -20.75 -0.25
CA ARG A 127 8.92 -19.52 -0.61
C ARG A 127 9.76 -18.26 -0.39
N SER A 128 9.97 -17.54 -1.49
CA SER A 128 10.67 -16.25 -1.49
C SER A 128 9.95 -15.22 -0.59
N SER A 129 10.73 -14.52 0.25
CA SER A 129 10.24 -13.45 1.14
C SER A 129 9.59 -12.28 0.40
N VAL A 130 9.86 -12.14 -0.91
CA VAL A 130 9.30 -11.13 -1.82
C VAL A 130 8.17 -11.68 -2.72
N SER A 131 7.60 -12.84 -2.40
CA SER A 131 6.59 -13.51 -3.24
C SER A 131 5.36 -12.66 -3.56
N VAL A 132 4.90 -11.83 -2.63
CA VAL A 132 3.78 -10.89 -2.86
C VAL A 132 4.18 -9.83 -3.89
N ALA A 133 5.36 -9.23 -3.74
CA ALA A 133 5.86 -8.23 -4.68
C ALA A 133 6.11 -8.81 -6.08
N LYS A 134 6.67 -10.02 -6.18
CA LYS A 134 6.79 -10.74 -7.46
C LYS A 134 5.43 -11.02 -8.10
N TYR A 135 4.41 -11.34 -7.31
CA TYR A 135 3.05 -11.54 -7.81
C TYR A 135 2.45 -10.24 -8.35
N CYS A 136 2.55 -9.13 -7.60
CA CYS A 136 2.13 -7.81 -8.05
C CYS A 136 2.87 -7.38 -9.32
N ALA A 137 4.20 -7.55 -9.36
CA ALA A 137 5.04 -7.26 -10.52
C ALA A 137 4.74 -8.13 -11.76
N LYS A 138 4.10 -9.30 -11.59
CA LYS A 138 3.66 -10.14 -12.71
C LYS A 138 2.27 -9.75 -13.21
N LYS A 139 1.40 -9.26 -12.31
CA LYS A 139 -0.04 -9.07 -12.59
C LYS A 139 -0.45 -7.64 -12.85
N LEU A 140 0.30 -6.67 -12.33
CA LEU A 140 0.06 -5.25 -12.59
C LEU A 140 0.63 -4.85 -13.95
N PRO A 141 0.03 -3.86 -14.62
CA PRO A 141 0.57 -3.28 -15.85
C PRO A 141 2.04 -2.89 -15.72
N LYS A 142 2.76 -2.90 -16.85
CA LYS A 142 4.19 -2.54 -16.88
C LYS A 142 4.44 -1.06 -16.61
N CYS A 143 3.43 -0.21 -16.72
CA CYS A 143 3.51 1.21 -16.35
C CYS A 143 3.51 1.45 -14.82
N VAL A 144 3.32 0.41 -14.00
CA VAL A 144 3.34 0.51 -12.54
C VAL A 144 4.71 0.08 -12.01
N SER A 145 5.30 0.86 -11.12
CA SER A 145 6.50 0.44 -10.38
C SER A 145 6.13 -0.42 -9.17
N VAL A 146 6.90 -1.46 -8.87
CA VAL A 146 6.66 -2.36 -7.73
C VAL A 146 7.94 -2.56 -6.95
N PHE A 147 7.90 -2.29 -5.65
CA PHE A 147 9.04 -2.42 -4.74
C PHE A 147 8.71 -3.35 -3.57
N ALA A 148 9.69 -4.16 -3.17
CA ALA A 148 9.67 -4.88 -1.91
C ALA A 148 10.78 -4.34 -1.01
N ILE A 149 10.44 -3.93 0.20
CA ILE A 149 11.35 -3.39 1.20
C ILE A 149 11.50 -4.39 2.33
N ASP A 150 12.74 -4.69 2.70
CA ASP A 150 13.06 -5.58 3.81
C ASP A 150 12.91 -4.89 5.18
N LYS A 151 13.12 -5.67 6.25
CA LYS A 151 13.09 -5.18 7.64
C LYS A 151 14.16 -4.14 7.96
N ASN A 152 15.17 -3.98 7.12
CA ASN A 152 16.27 -3.01 7.27
C ASN A 152 16.05 -1.78 6.37
N CYS A 153 14.85 -1.58 5.83
CA CYS A 153 14.51 -0.49 4.92
C CYS A 153 15.34 -0.49 3.62
N LYS A 154 15.76 -1.67 3.15
CA LYS A 154 16.47 -1.85 1.87
C LYS A 154 15.54 -2.46 0.82
N ILE A 155 15.76 -2.10 -0.44
CA ILE A 155 15.04 -2.68 -1.57
C ILE A 155 15.53 -4.13 -1.75
N ALA A 156 14.65 -5.09 -1.45
CA ALA A 156 14.89 -6.52 -1.64
C ALA A 156 14.42 -7.02 -3.02
N PHE A 157 13.54 -6.27 -3.67
CA PHE A 157 13.06 -6.54 -5.03
C PHE A 157 12.51 -5.24 -5.63
N SER A 158 12.71 -5.04 -6.93
CA SER A 158 12.09 -3.97 -7.70
C SER A 158 11.70 -4.43 -9.10
N ARG A 159 10.63 -3.84 -9.61
CA ARG A 159 10.27 -3.76 -11.03
C ARG A 159 9.89 -2.32 -11.32
N GLU A 160 10.70 -1.61 -12.10
CA GLU A 160 10.40 -0.24 -12.49
C GLU A 160 9.38 -0.19 -13.63
N ALA A 161 8.64 0.92 -13.69
CA ALA A 161 7.70 1.18 -14.75
C ALA A 161 8.40 1.30 -16.12
N SER A 162 7.82 0.66 -17.14
CA SER A 162 8.24 0.83 -18.53
C SER A 162 7.27 1.75 -19.26
N ARG A 163 7.76 2.93 -19.67
CA ARG A 163 6.97 3.96 -20.36
C ARG A 163 6.46 3.52 -21.75
N ALA A 164 7.03 2.48 -22.33
CA ALA A 164 6.65 1.97 -23.64
C ALA A 164 5.28 1.25 -23.66
N HIS A 165 4.59 1.11 -22.52
CA HIS A 165 3.32 0.38 -22.42
C HIS A 165 2.22 1.20 -21.71
N CYS A 166 2.39 2.52 -21.59
CA CYS A 166 1.40 3.38 -20.91
C CYS A 166 0.16 3.71 -21.77
N ASP A 167 0.22 3.53 -23.09
CA ASP A 167 -0.79 4.04 -24.04
C ASP A 167 -1.75 2.98 -24.60
N GLN A 168 -2.03 1.89 -23.87
CA GLN A 168 -2.95 0.82 -24.32
C GLN A 168 -4.20 0.67 -23.44
N GLY A 169 -4.65 1.76 -22.80
CA GLY A 169 -5.90 1.83 -22.06
C GLY A 169 -6.98 2.57 -22.83
#